data_AF-A0A6P0ST18-F1
#
_entry.id   AF-A0A6P0ST18-F1
#
_cell.length_a   1.000
_cell.length_b   1.000
_cell.length_c   1.000
_cell.angle_alpha   90.00
_cell.angle_beta   90.00
_cell.angle_gamma   90.00
#
_symmetry.space_group_name_H-M   'P 1'
#
loop_
_entity.id
_entity.type
_entity.pdbx_description
1 polymer ?
#
loop_
_entity_poly.entity_id
_entity_poly.type
_entity_poly.pdbx_seq_one_letter_code
_entity_poly.pdbx_strand_id
1 'polypeptide(L)'
;MNRGTPHFVGRDPQLEQLHQEFEQTDQLAICAIAGMGGVGKTELALQYALKNQDNYPGGLCWFQVRGLDLGTQVVNFARTKLGLTIPEELEFNQQVEYCWGHWPEGTAL
;
A
#
# COMPACT_ATOMS: atom_id res chain seq x y z
N MET A 1 -1.25 7.46 10.42
CA MET A 1 -1.88 6.30 9.76
C MET A 1 -3.12 5.89 10.54
N ASN A 2 -4.19 5.44 9.88
CA ASN A 2 -5.38 4.91 10.55
C ASN A 2 -4.98 3.66 11.36
N ARG A 3 -5.35 3.57 12.66
CA ARG A 3 -5.01 2.42 13.51
C ARG A 3 -5.99 1.26 13.39
N GLY A 4 -7.01 1.39 12.54
CA GLY A 4 -8.08 0.41 12.42
C GLY A 4 -8.99 0.39 13.65
N THR A 5 -9.93 -0.55 13.66
CA THR A 5 -10.82 -0.79 14.81
C THR A 5 -10.13 -1.63 15.89
N PRO A 6 -10.30 -1.30 17.19
CA PRO A 6 -9.85 -2.18 18.28
C PRO A 6 -10.71 -3.46 18.39
N HIS A 7 -11.84 -3.53 17.69
CA HIS A 7 -12.78 -4.66 17.72
C HIS A 7 -12.75 -5.46 16.42
N PHE A 8 -11.57 -5.94 16.03
CA PHE A 8 -11.38 -6.78 14.85
C PHE A 8 -11.35 -8.26 15.27
N VAL A 9 -12.38 -9.03 14.92
CA VAL A 9 -12.55 -10.42 15.37
C VAL A 9 -13.09 -11.33 14.25
N GLY A 10 -12.79 -12.63 14.32
CA GLY A 10 -13.36 -13.66 13.44
C GLY A 10 -12.88 -13.59 11.98
N ARG A 11 -11.71 -12.97 11.77
CA ARG A 11 -11.13 -12.73 10.43
C ARG A 11 -9.76 -13.38 10.22
N ASP A 12 -9.31 -14.17 11.19
CA ASP A 12 -8.03 -14.87 11.13
C ASP A 12 -7.88 -15.73 9.86
N PRO A 13 -8.90 -16.49 9.41
CA PRO A 13 -8.77 -17.27 8.18
C PRO A 13 -8.50 -16.40 6.94
N GLN A 14 -9.12 -15.23 6.84
CA GLN A 14 -8.91 -14.32 5.72
C GLN A 14 -7.55 -13.62 5.79
N LEU A 15 -7.06 -13.31 7.00
CA LEU A 15 -5.69 -12.80 7.17
C LEU A 15 -4.64 -13.82 6.76
N GLU A 16 -4.86 -15.09 7.13
CA GLU A 16 -3.97 -16.19 6.76
C GLU A 16 -3.99 -16.46 5.26
N GLN A 17 -5.17 -16.42 4.63
CA GLN A 17 -5.29 -16.51 3.18
C GLN A 17 -4.51 -15.40 2.48
N LEU A 18 -4.67 -14.14 2.92
CA LEU A 18 -3.91 -13.01 2.37
C LEU A 18 -2.39 -13.25 2.51
N HIS A 19 -1.95 -13.72 3.67
CA HIS A 19 -0.53 -13.98 3.91
C HIS A 19 0.04 -15.03 2.94
N GLN A 20 -0.67 -16.14 2.76
CA GLN A 20 -0.28 -17.20 1.84
C GLN A 20 -0.21 -16.70 0.39
N GLU A 21 -1.16 -15.87 -0.03
CA GLU A 21 -1.13 -15.26 -1.38
C GLU A 21 0.10 -14.36 -1.58
N PHE A 22 0.56 -13.65 -0.54
CA PHE A 22 1.78 -12.84 -0.59
C PHE A 22 3.07 -13.67 -0.51
N GLU A 23 3.11 -14.78 0.24
CA GLU A 23 4.31 -15.62 0.37
C GLU A 23 4.57 -16.51 -0.86
N GLN A 24 3.54 -16.88 -1.63
CA GLN A 24 3.67 -17.80 -2.77
C GLN A 24 4.26 -17.16 -4.04
N THR A 25 4.66 -15.88 -4.00
CA THR A 25 5.14 -15.16 -5.19
C THR A 25 6.56 -14.62 -5.01
N ASP A 26 7.50 -15.16 -5.78
CA ASP A 26 8.92 -14.75 -5.74
C ASP A 26 9.21 -13.35 -6.34
N GLN A 27 8.23 -12.68 -6.97
CA GLN A 27 8.52 -11.47 -7.76
C GLN A 27 7.54 -10.29 -7.61
N LEU A 28 6.25 -10.51 -7.35
CA LEU A 28 5.27 -9.46 -7.04
C LEU A 28 3.90 -10.13 -6.78
N ALA A 29 3.29 -9.92 -5.60
CA ALA A 29 1.92 -10.36 -5.35
C ALA A 29 0.95 -9.19 -5.46
N ILE A 30 -0.07 -9.33 -6.32
CA ILE A 30 -1.23 -8.43 -6.36
C ILE A 30 -2.44 -9.22 -5.86
N CYS A 31 -3.03 -8.78 -4.75
CA CYS A 31 -4.24 -9.37 -4.19
C CYS A 31 -5.43 -8.42 -4.34
N ALA A 32 -6.61 -8.97 -4.67
CA ALA A 32 -7.87 -8.24 -4.73
C ALA A 32 -8.86 -8.79 -3.68
N ILE A 33 -9.28 -7.95 -2.74
CA ILE A 33 -10.31 -8.29 -1.75
C ILE A 33 -11.68 -7.86 -2.26
N ALA A 34 -12.54 -8.83 -2.62
CA ALA A 34 -13.89 -8.61 -3.11
C ALA A 34 -14.97 -9.00 -2.08
N GLY A 35 -16.18 -8.45 -2.23
CA GLY A 35 -17.33 -8.75 -1.35
C GLY A 35 -18.31 -7.59 -1.19
N MET A 36 -19.44 -7.85 -0.53
CA MET A 36 -20.55 -6.89 -0.37
C MET A 36 -20.13 -5.56 0.30
N GLY A 37 -20.92 -4.51 0.09
CA GLY A 37 -20.76 -3.24 0.81
C GLY A 37 -20.82 -3.44 2.33
N GLY A 38 -19.98 -2.73 3.08
CA GLY A 38 -20.01 -2.79 4.55
C GLY A 38 -19.41 -4.06 5.19
N VAL A 39 -19.02 -5.08 4.42
CA VAL A 39 -18.47 -6.35 4.97
C VAL A 39 -17.08 -6.23 5.61
N GLY A 40 -16.46 -5.04 5.63
CA GLY A 40 -15.17 -4.80 6.30
C GLY A 40 -13.91 -5.06 5.47
N LYS A 41 -13.98 -5.07 4.14
CA LYS A 41 -12.82 -5.33 3.24
C LYS A 41 -11.65 -4.36 3.45
N THR A 42 -11.96 -3.07 3.56
CA THR A 42 -10.97 -2.03 3.82
C THR A 42 -10.27 -2.25 5.16
N GLU A 43 -11.03 -2.65 6.17
CA GLU A 43 -10.48 -2.96 7.50
C GLU A 43 -9.61 -4.22 7.45
N LEU A 44 -10.03 -5.26 6.73
CA LEU A 44 -9.21 -6.47 6.54
C LEU A 44 -7.85 -6.16 5.91
N ALA A 45 -7.81 -5.34 4.85
CA ALA A 45 -6.56 -4.90 4.23
C ALA A 45 -5.67 -4.10 5.20
N LEU A 46 -6.26 -3.18 5.96
CA LEU A 46 -5.55 -2.37 6.95
C LEU A 46 -4.95 -3.24 8.06
N GLN A 47 -5.73 -4.16 8.62
CA GLN A 47 -5.29 -5.06 9.69
C GLN A 47 -4.19 -6.01 9.22
N TYR A 48 -4.28 -6.51 7.99
CA TYR A 48 -3.20 -7.30 7.39
C TYR A 48 -1.89 -6.50 7.29
N ALA A 49 -1.97 -5.28 6.75
CA ALA A 49 -0.82 -4.42 6.59
C ALA A 49 -0.16 -4.08 7.93
N LEU A 50 -0.96 -3.69 8.93
CA LEU A 50 -0.46 -3.38 10.28
C LEU A 50 0.16 -4.60 10.97
N LYS A 51 -0.47 -5.78 10.88
CA LYS A 51 0.03 -7.02 11.50
C LYS A 51 1.37 -7.49 10.91
N ASN A 52 1.61 -7.21 9.63
CA ASN A 52 2.80 -7.64 8.91
C ASN A 52 3.77 -6.49 8.59
N GLN A 53 3.60 -5.31 9.19
CA GLN A 53 4.37 -4.12 8.84
C GLN A 53 5.88 -4.36 8.89
N ASP A 54 6.35 -5.13 9.88
CA ASP A 54 7.77 -5.44 10.06
C ASP A 54 8.35 -6.29 8.91
N ASN A 55 7.51 -6.99 8.14
CA ASN A 55 7.93 -7.77 6.97
C ASN A 55 8.11 -6.92 5.71
N TYR A 56 7.70 -5.65 5.74
CA TYR A 56 7.79 -4.73 4.62
C TYR A 56 8.76 -3.59 4.95
N PRO A 57 10.08 -3.76 4.75
CA PRO A 57 11.07 -2.75 5.12
C PRO A 57 10.92 -1.46 4.31
N GLY A 58 10.51 -1.54 3.03
CA GLY A 58 10.13 -0.38 2.22
C GLY A 58 8.81 0.28 2.66
N GLY A 59 8.17 -0.30 3.67
CA GLY A 59 6.99 0.11 4.43
C GLY A 59 5.68 0.18 3.67
N LEU A 60 4.72 0.91 4.26
CA LEU A 60 3.32 0.84 3.88
C LEU A 60 2.81 2.21 3.41
N CYS A 61 2.15 2.25 2.26
CA CYS A 61 1.45 3.43 1.76
C CYS A 61 -0.01 3.10 1.45
N TRP A 62 -0.89 4.09 1.62
CA TRP A 62 -2.32 3.93 1.38
C TRP A 62 -2.84 5.01 0.42
N PHE A 63 -3.35 4.58 -0.73
CA PHE A 63 -3.87 5.46 -1.77
C PHE A 63 -5.39 5.35 -1.92
N GLN A 64 -6.08 6.49 -2.01
CA GLN A 64 -7.51 6.54 -2.25
C GLN A 64 -7.75 6.68 -3.76
N VAL A 65 -7.92 5.55 -4.44
CA VAL A 65 -8.07 5.51 -5.91
C VAL A 65 -9.48 5.87 -6.40
N ARG A 66 -10.40 6.22 -5.48
CA ARG A 66 -11.74 6.72 -5.85
C ARG A 66 -11.69 8.24 -5.99
N GLY A 67 -11.86 8.73 -7.22
CA GLY A 67 -11.99 10.18 -7.51
C GLY A 67 -10.67 10.93 -7.63
N LEU A 68 -9.53 10.27 -7.46
CA LEU A 68 -8.20 10.84 -7.66
C LEU A 68 -7.34 9.88 -8.49
N ASP A 69 -6.55 10.44 -9.40
CA ASP A 69 -5.57 9.70 -10.18
C ASP A 69 -4.46 9.14 -9.26
N LEU A 70 -4.06 7.88 -9.50
CA LEU A 70 -3.07 7.18 -8.67
C LEU A 70 -1.66 7.75 -8.91
N GLY A 71 -1.29 8.06 -10.16
CA GLY A 71 0.03 8.60 -10.47
C GLY A 71 0.29 9.92 -9.76
N THR A 72 -0.73 10.80 -9.73
CA THR A 72 -0.67 12.09 -9.04
C THR A 72 -0.49 11.90 -7.53
N GLN A 73 -1.18 10.91 -6.94
CA GLN A 73 -1.03 10.58 -5.53
C GLN A 73 0.37 10.02 -5.21
N VAL A 74 0.93 9.18 -6.08
CA VAL A 74 2.29 8.63 -5.92
C VAL A 74 3.33 9.74 -5.96
N VAL A 75 3.27 10.64 -6.95
CA VAL A 75 4.19 11.78 -7.07
C VAL A 75 4.11 12.69 -5.84
N ASN A 76 2.90 12.99 -5.36
CA ASN A 76 2.71 13.79 -4.15
C ASN A 76 3.22 13.07 -2.89
N PHE A 77 3.00 11.76 -2.78
CA PHE A 77 3.52 10.96 -1.66
C PHE A 77 5.05 10.94 -1.66
N ALA A 78 5.67 10.69 -2.82
CA ALA A 78 7.12 10.72 -2.99
C ALA A 78 7.73 12.05 -2.55
N ARG A 79 7.16 13.19 -2.97
CA ARG A 79 7.62 14.52 -2.55
C ARG A 79 7.45 14.77 -1.06
N THR A 80 6.26 14.46 -0.52
CA THR A 80 5.88 14.92 0.83
C THR A 80 6.22 13.94 1.96
N LYS A 81 6.31 12.64 1.67
CA LYS A 81 6.55 11.58 2.65
C LYS A 81 7.91 10.92 2.49
N LEU A 82 8.37 10.73 1.26
CA LEU A 82 9.69 10.15 0.98
C LEU A 82 10.78 11.22 0.82
N GLY A 83 10.41 12.50 0.69
CA GLY A 83 11.36 13.60 0.53
C GLY A 83 12.07 13.59 -0.83
N LEU A 84 11.51 12.94 -1.84
CA LEU A 84 12.11 12.86 -3.18
C LEU A 84 12.00 14.20 -3.91
N THR A 85 13.11 14.66 -4.47
CA THR A 85 13.16 15.83 -5.35
C THR A 85 13.00 15.39 -6.79
N ILE A 86 11.74 15.31 -7.23
CA ILE A 86 11.39 14.83 -8.57
C ILE A 86 11.64 15.97 -9.58
N PRO A 87 12.45 15.76 -10.64
CA PRO A 87 12.72 16.79 -11.64
C PRO A 87 11.44 17.23 -12.37
N GLU A 88 11.25 18.54 -12.53
CA GLU A 88 10.03 19.13 -13.11
C GLU A 88 9.99 19.01 -14.63
N GLU A 89 11.16 18.84 -15.27
CA GLU A 89 11.32 18.63 -16.71
C GLU A 89 10.86 17.24 -17.20
N LEU A 90 10.63 16.30 -16.28
CA LEU A 90 10.12 14.98 -16.62
C LEU A 90 8.64 15.06 -16.97
N GLU A 91 8.25 14.35 -18.02
CA GLU A 91 6.84 14.11 -18.33
C GLU A 91 6.17 13.34 -17.19
N PHE A 92 4.85 13.46 -17.07
CA PHE A 92 4.11 12.92 -15.92
C PHE A 92 4.37 11.42 -15.66
N ASN A 93 4.35 10.58 -16.69
CA ASN A 93 4.63 9.15 -16.53
C ASN A 93 6.08 8.89 -16.08
N GLN A 94 7.04 9.71 -16.54
CA GLN A 94 8.43 9.61 -16.13
C GLN A 94 8.62 10.06 -14.67
N GLN A 95 7.83 11.04 -14.20
CA GLN A 95 7.80 11.39 -12.77
C GLN A 95 7.32 10.21 -11.91
N VAL A 96 6.30 9.47 -12.38
CA VAL A 96 5.81 8.26 -11.69
C VAL A 96 6.88 7.17 -11.68
N GLU A 97 7.51 6.88 -12.82
CA GLU A 97 8.63 5.92 -12.90
C GLU A 97 9.80 6.32 -12.01
N TYR A 98 10.14 7.61 -11.96
CA TYR A 98 11.17 8.15 -11.08
C TYR A 98 10.85 7.83 -9.60
N CYS A 99 9.59 7.98 -9.18
CA CYS A 99 9.17 7.65 -7.82
C CYS A 99 9.43 6.18 -7.48
N TRP A 100 9.08 5.26 -8.40
CA TRP A 100 9.27 3.82 -8.18
C TRP A 100 10.75 3.43 -8.18
N GLY A 101 11.56 4.02 -9.06
CA GLY A 101 13.00 3.75 -9.13
C GLY A 101 13.81 4.32 -7.96
N HIS A 102 13.25 5.30 -7.23
CA HIS A 102 13.90 5.94 -6.08
C HIS A 102 13.16 5.65 -4.76
N TRP A 103 12.30 4.63 -4.74
CA TRP A 103 11.65 4.22 -3.49
C TRP A 103 12.73 3.76 -2.51
N PRO A 104 12.81 4.34 -1.29
CA PRO A 104 13.86 4.00 -0.35
C PRO A 104 13.86 2.51 -0.01
N GLU A 105 15.04 1.90 -0.03
CA GLU A 105 15.23 0.62 0.65
C GLU A 105 15.05 0.84 2.15
N GLY A 106 14.13 0.09 2.77
CA GLY A 106 14.09 0.06 4.22
C GLY A 106 13.67 1.36 4.91
N THR A 107 12.61 2.05 4.46
CA THR A 107 11.69 2.77 5.36
C THR A 107 10.37 3.07 4.64
N ALA A 108 9.22 2.58 5.13
CA ALA A 108 8.04 3.44 5.12
C ALA A 108 7.16 3.30 6.38
N LEU A 109 6.65 4.47 6.76
CA LEU A 109 5.64 4.71 7.78
C LEU A 109 4.46 5.43 7.12
#